data_AF-A0A1M3BXW0-F1
#
_entry.id   AF-A0A1M3BXW0-F1
#
_cell.length_a   1.000
_cell.length_b   1.000
_cell.length_c   1.000
_cell.angle_alpha   90.00
_cell.angle_beta   90.00
_cell.angle_gamma   90.00
#
_symmetry.space_group_name_H-M   'P 1'
#
loop_
_entity.id
_entity.type
_entity.pdbx_description
1 polymer ?
#
loop_
_entity_poly.entity_id
_entity_poly.type
_entity_poly.pdbx_seq_one_letter_code
_entity_poly.pdbx_strand_id
1 'polypeptide(L)'
;ETHIPLVDEYWEGGIGNLRTRIRSSNNTWDVVQVEAEEAAIGCEEGLFERIDLSMVGGADRFLPGTTRECSVGAVIYNVVLAYDASKEGKKPESWADFFDVKTFPGKRAVRNGPKWNLEIALLADGVPPDQLYKVLSTLEGVDRAFAKFDSIKSDLLFWKSGAQPKQMLAAGDVVMSTTFNSRITASNENDGTNFGIVWNGSIFTMDSWVVMKGTPMLAESLKLIEFMTRAKEQAAIVPLNRTGPTNKSAIAEIPSRYLADLPSNRANLEVSVPDDPEFWIDNFDDLNERWSAWAGNN
;
A
#
# COMPACT_ATOMS: atom_id res chain seq x y z
N GLU A 1 -23.45 13.30 -10.54
CA GLU A 1 -23.47 13.04 -12.00
C GLU A 1 -24.56 12.04 -12.39
N THR A 2 -24.48 10.80 -11.92
CA THR A 2 -25.39 9.71 -12.35
C THR A 2 -26.68 9.58 -11.55
N HIS A 3 -26.74 10.16 -10.33
CA HIS A 3 -27.83 9.97 -9.34
C HIS A 3 -28.06 8.51 -8.90
N ILE A 4 -27.11 7.61 -9.20
CA ILE A 4 -27.12 6.23 -8.71
C ILE A 4 -26.57 6.25 -7.28
N PRO A 5 -27.31 5.71 -6.28
CA PRO A 5 -26.79 5.60 -4.91
C PRO A 5 -25.56 4.70 -4.87
N LEU A 6 -24.49 5.16 -4.21
CA LEU A 6 -23.33 4.35 -3.88
C LEU A 6 -23.50 3.81 -2.46
N VAL A 7 -23.31 2.51 -2.29
CA VAL A 7 -23.17 1.88 -0.97
C VAL A 7 -21.71 1.49 -0.82
N ASP A 8 -21.01 2.11 0.12
CA ASP A 8 -19.61 1.82 0.41
C ASP A 8 -19.48 0.83 1.58
N GLU A 9 -18.51 -0.07 1.48
CA GLU A 9 -18.14 -1.03 2.51
C GLU A 9 -16.61 -1.03 2.64
N TYR A 10 -16.11 -1.06 3.88
CA TYR A 10 -14.70 -1.25 4.15
C TYR A 10 -14.35 -2.74 4.18
N TRP A 11 -13.19 -3.09 3.65
CA TRP A 11 -12.67 -4.45 3.71
C TRP A 11 -11.16 -4.47 4.01
N GLU A 12 -10.68 -5.59 4.54
CA GLU A 12 -9.32 -5.71 5.09
C GLU A 12 -8.29 -6.26 4.08
N GLY A 13 -8.68 -6.45 2.82
CA GLY A 13 -7.85 -7.13 1.83
C GLY A 13 -7.99 -8.65 1.89
N GLY A 14 -7.16 -9.33 1.12
CA GLY A 14 -6.99 -10.78 1.07
C GLY A 14 -7.72 -11.44 -0.10
N ILE A 15 -6.96 -12.11 -0.96
CA ILE A 15 -7.52 -12.91 -2.07
C ILE A 15 -8.51 -13.99 -1.60
N GLY A 16 -8.29 -14.57 -0.42
CA GLY A 16 -9.23 -15.52 0.19
C GLY A 16 -10.62 -14.92 0.47
N ASN A 17 -10.69 -13.65 0.86
CA ASN A 17 -11.96 -12.94 1.05
C ASN A 17 -12.67 -12.72 -0.28
N LEU A 18 -11.95 -12.34 -1.33
CA LEU A 18 -12.49 -12.19 -2.69
C LEU A 18 -13.03 -13.52 -3.24
N ARG A 19 -12.25 -14.61 -3.13
CA ARG A 19 -12.66 -15.98 -3.50
C ARG A 19 -13.91 -16.41 -2.73
N THR A 20 -14.01 -16.08 -1.45
CA THR A 20 -15.18 -16.40 -0.62
C THR A 20 -16.41 -15.60 -1.05
N ARG A 21 -16.24 -14.29 -1.28
CA ARG A 21 -17.32 -13.39 -1.73
C ARG A 21 -17.89 -13.83 -3.07
N ILE A 22 -17.05 -14.09 -4.08
CA ILE A 22 -17.54 -14.45 -5.43
C ILE A 22 -18.32 -15.78 -5.46
N ARG A 23 -18.00 -16.71 -4.55
CA ARG A 23 -18.70 -18.00 -4.41
C ARG A 23 -20.01 -17.88 -3.63
N SER A 24 -20.20 -16.81 -2.88
CA SER A 24 -21.40 -16.57 -2.10
C SER A 24 -22.55 -16.13 -3.00
N SER A 25 -23.72 -16.75 -2.84
CA SER A 25 -24.95 -16.32 -3.52
C SER A 25 -25.42 -14.92 -3.11
N ASN A 26 -24.86 -14.38 -2.02
CA ASN A 26 -25.19 -13.07 -1.46
C ASN A 26 -24.05 -12.06 -1.69
N ASN A 27 -23.24 -12.22 -2.74
CA ASN A 27 -22.25 -11.21 -3.10
C ASN A 27 -22.95 -9.91 -3.50
N THR A 28 -22.67 -8.83 -2.76
CA THR A 28 -23.19 -7.48 -3.02
C THR A 28 -22.10 -6.53 -3.51
N TRP A 29 -20.88 -7.02 -3.76
CA TRP A 29 -19.77 -6.19 -4.20
C TRP A 29 -19.73 -6.12 -5.72
N ASP A 30 -19.69 -4.90 -6.24
CA ASP A 30 -19.63 -4.61 -7.67
C ASP A 30 -18.24 -4.12 -8.10
N VAL A 31 -17.75 -3.06 -7.46
CA VAL A 31 -16.42 -2.48 -7.67
C VAL A 31 -15.62 -2.61 -6.38
N VAL A 32 -14.38 -3.09 -6.49
CA VAL A 32 -13.49 -3.27 -5.34
C VAL A 32 -12.15 -2.60 -5.63
N GLN A 33 -11.59 -1.91 -4.65
CA GLN A 33 -10.20 -1.46 -4.67
C GLN A 33 -9.33 -2.56 -4.06
N VAL A 34 -8.37 -3.08 -4.80
CA VAL A 34 -7.51 -4.22 -4.43
C VAL A 34 -6.02 -3.88 -4.58
N GLU A 35 -5.16 -4.59 -3.83
CA GLU A 35 -3.70 -4.51 -4.00
C GLU A 35 -3.27 -5.17 -5.34
N ALA A 36 -2.04 -4.92 -5.79
CA ALA A 36 -1.58 -5.28 -7.13
C ALA A 36 -1.60 -6.80 -7.43
N GLU A 37 -1.25 -7.62 -6.44
CA GLU A 37 -1.25 -9.08 -6.49
C GLU A 37 -2.68 -9.63 -6.49
N GLU A 38 -3.59 -9.02 -5.73
CA GLU A 38 -5.00 -9.42 -5.70
C GLU A 38 -5.65 -9.16 -7.06
N ALA A 39 -5.33 -8.02 -7.68
CA ALA A 39 -5.75 -7.72 -9.05
C ALA A 39 -5.24 -8.77 -10.04
N ALA A 40 -3.98 -9.20 -9.91
CA ALA A 40 -3.37 -10.18 -10.80
C ALA A 40 -3.96 -11.58 -10.61
N ILE A 41 -3.91 -12.12 -9.38
CA ILE A 41 -4.43 -13.46 -9.05
C ILE A 41 -5.92 -13.53 -9.35
N GLY A 42 -6.69 -12.51 -8.97
CA GLY A 42 -8.12 -12.50 -9.22
C GLY A 42 -8.49 -12.41 -10.70
N CYS A 43 -7.65 -11.78 -11.53
CA CYS A 43 -7.83 -11.79 -12.99
C CYS A 43 -7.56 -13.19 -13.57
N GLU A 44 -6.47 -13.83 -13.16
CA GLU A 44 -6.10 -15.19 -13.59
C GLU A 44 -7.15 -16.23 -13.18
N GLU A 45 -7.67 -16.14 -11.95
CA GLU A 45 -8.72 -17.03 -11.44
C GLU A 45 -10.13 -16.72 -11.97
N GLY A 46 -10.30 -15.64 -12.72
CA GLY A 46 -11.60 -15.21 -13.24
C GLY A 46 -12.56 -14.68 -12.17
N LEU A 47 -12.04 -14.13 -11.08
CA LEU A 47 -12.83 -13.45 -10.03
C LEU A 47 -13.35 -12.09 -10.48
N PHE A 48 -12.75 -11.51 -11.53
CA PHE A 48 -13.08 -10.17 -12.03
C PHE A 48 -13.55 -10.17 -13.49
N GLU A 49 -14.31 -9.14 -13.85
CA GLU A 49 -14.61 -8.83 -15.25
C GLU A 49 -13.39 -8.21 -15.95
N ARG A 50 -13.26 -8.50 -17.26
CA ARG A 50 -12.30 -7.79 -18.11
C ARG A 50 -12.78 -6.37 -18.33
N ILE A 51 -11.86 -5.40 -18.27
CA ILE A 51 -12.20 -3.99 -18.43
C ILE A 51 -11.83 -3.55 -19.85
N ASP A 52 -12.85 -3.18 -20.63
CA ASP A 52 -12.62 -2.45 -21.88
C ASP A 52 -12.17 -1.03 -21.55
N LEU A 53 -10.89 -0.74 -21.79
CA LEU A 53 -10.30 0.56 -21.47
C LEU A 53 -10.98 1.73 -22.21
N SER A 54 -11.62 1.49 -23.36
CA SER A 54 -12.38 2.55 -24.05
C SER A 54 -13.59 3.04 -23.24
N MET A 55 -14.17 2.18 -22.39
CA MET A 55 -15.30 2.50 -21.52
C MET A 55 -14.88 3.31 -20.29
N VAL A 56 -13.59 3.35 -19.97
CA VAL A 56 -13.00 4.11 -18.85
C VAL A 56 -12.08 5.24 -19.31
N GLY A 57 -12.28 5.69 -20.55
CA GLY A 57 -11.62 6.89 -21.08
C GLY A 57 -10.31 6.66 -21.84
N GLY A 58 -9.98 5.40 -22.13
CA GLY A 58 -8.85 4.98 -22.96
C GLY A 58 -7.56 4.75 -22.18
N ALA A 59 -6.74 3.79 -22.65
CA ALA A 59 -5.46 3.43 -22.04
C ALA A 59 -4.51 4.63 -21.90
N ASP A 60 -4.50 5.52 -22.91
CA ASP A 60 -3.63 6.70 -22.94
C ASP A 60 -3.88 7.67 -21.79
N ARG A 61 -5.02 7.61 -21.09
CA ARG A 61 -5.29 8.46 -19.92
C ARG A 61 -4.39 8.10 -18.72
N PHE A 62 -3.95 6.85 -18.66
CA PHE A 62 -3.27 6.28 -17.50
C PHE A 62 -1.75 6.31 -17.65
N LEU A 63 -1.04 6.30 -16.53
CA LEU A 63 0.41 6.12 -16.50
C LEU A 63 0.77 4.70 -16.97
N PRO A 64 1.91 4.51 -17.65
CA PRO A 64 2.38 3.17 -18.02
C PRO A 64 2.43 2.21 -16.82
N GLY A 65 1.97 0.97 -17.01
CA GLY A 65 1.95 -0.04 -15.95
C GLY A 65 0.77 0.07 -14.95
N THR A 66 -0.08 1.10 -15.07
CA THR A 66 -1.23 1.28 -14.16
C THR A 66 -2.55 0.73 -14.71
N THR A 67 -2.52 -0.03 -15.80
CA THR A 67 -3.69 -0.72 -16.35
C THR A 67 -3.34 -2.16 -16.67
N ARG A 68 -4.29 -3.07 -16.47
CA ARG A 68 -4.20 -4.50 -16.80
C ARG A 68 -5.55 -4.96 -17.37
N GLU A 69 -5.61 -6.22 -17.81
CA GLU A 69 -6.80 -6.79 -18.45
C GLU A 69 -8.07 -6.71 -17.59
N CYS A 70 -7.97 -6.94 -16.27
CA CYS A 70 -9.10 -6.89 -15.35
C CYS A 70 -9.06 -5.71 -14.36
N SER A 71 -8.10 -4.78 -14.49
CA SER A 71 -7.92 -3.74 -13.48
C SER A 71 -7.42 -2.40 -14.04
N VAL A 72 -7.81 -1.33 -13.35
CA VAL A 72 -7.38 0.04 -13.66
C VAL A 72 -6.87 0.69 -12.38
N GLY A 73 -5.71 1.34 -12.44
CA GLY A 73 -5.07 1.93 -11.29
C GLY A 73 -5.96 2.96 -10.59
N ALA A 74 -6.14 2.79 -9.29
CA ALA A 74 -6.89 3.69 -8.43
C ALA A 74 -5.98 4.81 -7.90
N VAL A 75 -4.93 4.41 -7.19
CA VAL A 75 -4.00 5.32 -6.49
C VAL A 75 -2.63 4.69 -6.36
N ILE A 76 -1.59 5.53 -6.38
CA ILE A 76 -0.21 5.17 -6.05
C ILE A 76 0.06 5.61 -4.62
N TYR A 77 0.71 4.78 -3.82
CA TYR A 77 1.06 5.09 -2.43
C TYR A 77 2.38 4.43 -2.03
N ASN A 78 2.93 4.89 -0.91
CA ASN A 78 4.14 4.32 -0.33
C ASN A 78 3.86 3.74 1.05
N VAL A 79 4.50 2.60 1.32
CA VAL A 79 4.76 2.11 2.65
C VAL A 79 6.01 2.79 3.17
N VAL A 80 5.83 3.63 4.18
CA VAL A 80 6.84 4.52 4.73
C VAL A 80 7.13 4.19 6.19
N LEU A 81 8.30 4.63 6.64
CA LEU A 81 8.61 4.73 8.05
C LEU A 81 8.03 6.02 8.61
N ALA A 82 7.19 5.92 9.63
CA ALA A 82 6.64 7.05 10.35
C ALA A 82 7.06 7.07 11.81
N TYR A 83 7.16 8.28 12.39
CA TYR A 83 7.53 8.51 13.78
C TYR A 83 6.86 9.78 14.32
N ASP A 84 6.85 9.97 15.63
CA ASP A 84 6.35 11.22 16.23
C ASP A 84 7.43 12.33 16.20
N ALA A 85 7.24 13.31 15.31
CA ALA A 85 8.15 14.41 15.13
C ALA A 85 8.08 15.44 16.27
N SER A 86 7.01 15.43 17.10
CA SER A 86 6.92 16.29 18.28
C SER A 86 7.86 15.88 19.42
N LYS A 87 8.29 14.62 19.47
CA LYS A 87 9.19 14.12 20.53
C LYS A 87 10.59 14.71 20.39
N GLU A 88 11.26 15.03 21.48
CA GLU A 88 12.65 15.50 21.42
C GLU A 88 13.62 14.38 21.03
N GLY A 89 14.82 14.75 20.57
CA GLY A 89 15.91 13.81 20.25
C GLY A 89 16.12 13.57 18.75
N LYS A 90 16.98 12.59 18.45
CA LYS A 90 17.35 12.22 17.08
C LYS A 90 16.12 11.68 16.34
N LYS A 91 15.99 12.02 15.06
CA LYS A 91 14.93 11.51 14.17
C LYS A 91 15.48 10.38 13.29
N PRO A 92 14.70 9.33 12.99
CA PRO A 92 15.13 8.30 12.06
C PRO A 92 15.17 8.88 10.64
N GLU A 93 16.08 8.37 9.82
CA GLU A 93 16.28 8.80 8.42
C GLU A 93 16.32 7.60 7.45
N SER A 94 16.27 6.37 7.98
CA SER A 94 16.41 5.15 7.21
C SER A 94 15.72 3.95 7.87
N TRP A 95 15.55 2.87 7.11
CA TRP A 95 15.17 1.58 7.69
C TRP A 95 16.22 1.04 8.65
N ALA A 96 17.51 1.35 8.50
CA ALA A 96 18.52 0.94 9.47
C ALA A 96 18.23 1.52 10.88
N ASP A 97 17.75 2.77 10.96
CA ASP A 97 17.34 3.41 12.23
C ASP A 97 16.11 2.74 12.85
N PHE A 98 15.20 2.19 12.02
CA PHE A 98 14.05 1.43 12.50
C PHE A 98 14.49 0.21 13.34
N PHE A 99 15.55 -0.48 12.92
CA PHE A 99 16.10 -1.64 13.62
C PHE A 99 17.11 -1.28 14.73
N ASP A 100 17.55 -0.02 14.84
CA ASP A 100 18.47 0.43 15.89
C ASP A 100 17.73 0.82 17.18
N VAL A 101 17.40 -0.21 17.98
CA VAL A 101 16.75 -0.04 19.29
C VAL A 101 17.64 0.63 20.33
N LYS A 102 18.95 0.72 20.11
CA LYS A 102 19.89 1.36 21.05
C LYS A 102 19.88 2.87 20.88
N THR A 103 19.94 3.35 19.64
CA THR A 103 19.88 4.78 19.33
C THR A 103 18.46 5.31 19.45
N PHE A 104 17.47 4.52 19.06
CA PHE A 104 16.06 4.88 19.12
C PHE A 104 15.31 3.88 20.02
N PRO A 105 15.33 4.02 21.35
CA PRO A 105 14.66 3.08 22.25
C PRO A 105 13.14 3.15 22.13
N GLY A 106 12.45 2.00 22.15
CA GLY A 106 10.99 1.90 22.14
C GLY A 106 10.44 0.79 21.26
N LYS A 107 9.14 0.54 21.31
CA LYS A 107 8.52 -0.47 20.43
C LYS A 107 8.33 0.06 19.02
N ARG A 108 8.24 -0.85 18.05
CA ARG A 108 7.97 -0.61 16.64
C ARG A 108 6.67 -1.30 16.24
N ALA A 109 5.98 -0.76 15.25
CA ALA A 109 4.84 -1.45 14.64
C ALA A 109 5.08 -1.76 13.16
N VAL A 110 4.66 -2.95 12.74
CA VAL A 110 4.68 -3.39 11.34
C VAL A 110 3.36 -4.05 10.94
N ARG A 111 3.06 -4.13 9.64
CA ARG A 111 1.88 -4.88 9.17
C ARG A 111 2.03 -6.32 9.62
N ASN A 112 0.94 -6.96 10.01
CA ASN A 112 0.97 -8.39 10.31
C ASN A 112 1.01 -9.23 9.02
N GLY A 113 2.16 -9.29 8.36
CA GLY A 113 2.40 -10.11 7.18
C GLY A 113 3.85 -10.00 6.68
N PRO A 114 4.30 -10.87 5.78
CA PRO A 114 5.66 -10.82 5.24
C PRO A 114 5.87 -9.66 4.27
N LYS A 115 4.82 -9.30 3.52
CA LYS A 115 4.86 -8.25 2.50
C LYS A 115 5.24 -6.91 3.08
N TRP A 116 6.13 -6.21 2.39
CA TRP A 116 6.84 -4.98 2.79
C TRP A 116 7.79 -5.15 3.96
N ASN A 117 7.52 -6.06 4.89
CA ASN A 117 8.36 -6.29 6.04
C ASN A 117 9.70 -6.92 5.63
N LEU A 118 9.68 -7.99 4.83
CA LEU A 118 10.92 -8.65 4.42
C LEU A 118 11.80 -7.73 3.56
N GLU A 119 11.18 -6.88 2.76
CA GLU A 119 11.84 -5.85 1.96
C GLU A 119 12.55 -4.84 2.84
N ILE A 120 11.85 -4.20 3.80
CA ILE A 120 12.48 -3.20 4.67
C ILE A 120 13.57 -3.81 5.55
N ALA A 121 13.45 -5.09 5.91
CA ALA A 121 14.48 -5.81 6.65
C ALA A 121 15.76 -5.94 5.82
N LEU A 122 15.65 -6.33 4.55
CA LEU A 122 16.81 -6.43 3.64
C LEU A 122 17.41 -5.05 3.34
N LEU A 123 16.58 -4.02 3.15
CA LEU A 123 17.04 -2.65 2.97
C LEU A 123 17.78 -2.13 4.22
N ALA A 124 17.26 -2.39 5.41
CA ALA A 124 17.92 -2.08 6.68
C ALA A 124 19.22 -2.88 6.90
N ASP A 125 19.36 -4.02 6.23
CA ASP A 125 20.56 -4.84 6.23
C ASP A 125 21.54 -4.50 5.09
N GLY A 126 21.29 -3.40 4.38
CA GLY A 126 22.20 -2.86 3.37
C GLY A 126 22.13 -3.54 2.00
N VAL A 127 21.08 -4.32 1.73
CA VAL A 127 20.83 -4.79 0.36
C VAL A 127 20.51 -3.59 -0.52
N PRO A 128 21.22 -3.40 -1.66
CA PRO A 128 20.91 -2.34 -2.60
C PRO A 128 19.47 -2.46 -3.14
N PRO A 129 18.72 -1.36 -3.30
CA PRO A 129 17.34 -1.39 -3.80
C PRO A 129 17.15 -2.17 -5.11
N ASP A 130 18.10 -2.07 -6.05
CA ASP A 130 18.06 -2.74 -7.35
C ASP A 130 18.34 -4.25 -7.27
N GLN A 131 18.81 -4.75 -6.13
CA GLN A 131 19.05 -6.18 -5.87
C GLN A 131 18.00 -6.79 -4.94
N LEU A 132 17.05 -6.00 -4.45
CA LEU A 132 16.14 -6.38 -3.35
C LEU A 132 15.42 -7.71 -3.62
N TYR A 133 14.62 -7.79 -4.70
CA TYR A 133 13.85 -8.99 -5.02
C TYR A 133 14.72 -10.15 -5.54
N LYS A 134 15.90 -9.85 -6.10
CA LYS A 134 16.87 -10.90 -6.45
C LYS A 134 17.43 -11.59 -5.21
N VAL A 135 17.67 -10.85 -4.13
CA VAL A 135 18.05 -11.45 -2.85
C VAL A 135 16.85 -12.14 -2.23
N LEU A 136 15.70 -11.47 -2.17
CA LEU A 136 14.50 -11.98 -1.50
C LEU A 136 13.92 -13.25 -2.16
N SER A 137 14.18 -13.49 -3.44
CA SER A 137 13.83 -14.73 -4.16
C SER A 137 14.71 -15.94 -3.82
N THR A 138 15.66 -15.82 -2.90
CA THR A 138 16.49 -16.93 -2.41
C THR A 138 16.11 -17.30 -0.99
N LEU A 139 16.24 -18.59 -0.63
CA LEU A 139 16.02 -19.05 0.74
C LEU A 139 16.92 -18.29 1.73
N GLU A 140 18.18 -18.07 1.36
CA GLU A 140 19.15 -17.32 2.16
C GLU A 140 18.75 -15.86 2.35
N GLY A 141 18.16 -15.24 1.33
CA GLY A 141 17.66 -13.87 1.42
C GLY A 141 16.43 -13.76 2.33
N VAL A 142 15.51 -14.72 2.24
CA VAL A 142 14.38 -14.80 3.18
C VAL A 142 14.89 -15.01 4.61
N ASP A 143 15.81 -15.94 4.83
CA ASP A 143 16.41 -16.20 6.15
C ASP A 143 17.08 -14.95 6.74
N ARG A 144 17.81 -14.22 5.90
CA ARG A 144 18.45 -12.96 6.26
C ARG A 144 17.43 -11.90 6.71
N ALA A 145 16.31 -11.78 6.01
CA ALA A 145 15.24 -10.84 6.38
C ALA A 145 14.60 -11.19 7.74
N PHE A 146 14.30 -12.46 7.97
CA PHE A 146 13.78 -12.92 9.28
C PHE A 146 14.80 -12.71 10.41
N ALA A 147 16.09 -13.01 10.18
CA ALA A 147 17.14 -12.79 11.17
C ALA A 147 17.27 -11.30 11.57
N LYS A 148 17.00 -10.38 10.64
CA LYS A 148 16.97 -8.94 10.94
C LYS A 148 15.79 -8.57 11.84
N PHE A 149 14.60 -9.16 11.64
CA PHE A 149 13.48 -8.96 12.56
C PHE A 149 13.69 -9.66 13.90
N ASP A 150 14.37 -10.79 13.94
CA ASP A 150 14.72 -11.46 15.20
C ASP A 150 15.48 -10.54 16.15
N SER A 151 16.32 -9.64 15.61
CA SER A 151 17.08 -8.69 16.45
C SER A 151 16.21 -7.66 17.19
N ILE A 152 14.96 -7.47 16.78
CA ILE A 152 14.02 -6.52 17.40
C ILE A 152 12.68 -7.17 17.78
N LYS A 153 12.57 -8.50 17.73
CA LYS A 153 11.28 -9.21 17.84
C LYS A 153 10.50 -8.87 19.11
N SER A 154 11.19 -8.77 20.25
CA SER A 154 10.58 -8.39 21.54
C SER A 154 9.99 -6.98 21.56
N ASP A 155 10.41 -6.13 20.63
CA ASP A 155 9.99 -4.73 20.52
C ASP A 155 8.95 -4.52 19.41
N LEU A 156 8.43 -5.58 18.77
CA LEU A 156 7.46 -5.47 17.69
C LEU A 156 6.01 -5.60 18.17
N LEU A 157 5.17 -4.75 17.61
CA LEU A 157 3.72 -4.86 17.60
C LEU A 157 3.24 -5.01 16.15
N PHE A 158 2.12 -5.71 15.96
CA PHE A 158 1.60 -6.00 14.63
C PHE A 158 0.25 -5.30 14.41
N TRP A 159 0.19 -4.42 13.41
CA TRP A 159 -1.05 -3.80 12.97
C TRP A 159 -1.70 -4.63 11.85
N LYS A 160 -3.03 -4.65 11.82
CA LYS A 160 -3.86 -5.37 10.86
C LYS A 160 -4.61 -4.43 9.91
N SER A 161 -4.90 -3.21 10.36
CA SER A 161 -5.55 -2.17 9.57
C SER A 161 -4.68 -0.92 9.48
N GLY A 162 -4.68 -0.28 8.31
CA GLY A 162 -3.94 0.96 8.06
C GLY A 162 -4.37 2.16 8.93
N ALA A 163 -5.46 2.05 9.68
CA ALA A 163 -5.87 3.05 10.67
C ALA A 163 -5.11 2.93 12.02
N GLN A 164 -4.54 1.77 12.34
CA GLN A 164 -3.93 1.51 13.65
C GLN A 164 -2.57 2.22 13.87
N PRO A 165 -1.65 2.32 12.88
CA PRO A 165 -0.34 2.94 13.10
C PRO A 165 -0.40 4.35 13.70
N LYS A 166 -1.33 5.20 13.21
CA LYS A 166 -1.47 6.56 13.71
C LYS A 166 -1.89 6.60 15.19
N GLN A 167 -2.74 5.67 15.60
CA GLN A 167 -3.23 5.57 16.98
C GLN A 167 -2.09 5.11 17.90
N MET A 168 -1.33 4.10 17.46
CA MET A 168 -0.18 3.57 18.21
C MET A 168 0.92 4.61 18.39
N LEU A 169 1.21 5.42 17.37
CA LEU A 169 2.14 6.55 17.46
C LEU A 169 1.61 7.65 18.40
N ALA A 170 0.34 8.03 18.27
CA ALA A 170 -0.28 9.07 19.12
C ALA A 170 -0.30 8.67 20.61
N ALA A 171 -0.58 7.39 20.89
CA ALA A 171 -0.59 6.84 22.24
C ALA A 171 0.82 6.69 22.83
N GLY A 172 1.87 6.70 21.99
CA GLY A 172 3.23 6.38 22.41
C GLY A 172 3.47 4.89 22.65
N ASP A 173 2.57 4.02 22.19
CA ASP A 173 2.74 2.57 22.25
C ASP A 173 3.95 2.11 21.42
N VAL A 174 4.26 2.87 20.35
CA VAL A 174 5.43 2.68 19.49
C VAL A 174 6.11 4.01 19.21
N VAL A 175 7.43 3.97 19.01
CA VAL A 175 8.23 5.13 18.60
C VAL A 175 8.33 5.28 17.08
N MET A 176 8.12 4.17 16.37
CA MET A 176 8.14 4.11 14.90
C MET A 176 7.14 3.07 14.40
N SER A 177 6.61 3.27 13.20
CA SER A 177 5.74 2.31 12.54
C SER A 177 5.96 2.31 11.03
N THR A 178 5.87 1.15 10.39
CA THR A 178 5.47 1.13 8.98
C THR A 178 4.03 1.58 8.87
N THR A 179 3.69 2.32 7.83
CA THR A 179 2.33 2.78 7.55
C THR A 179 2.25 3.29 6.12
N PHE A 180 1.06 3.65 5.65
CA PHE A 180 0.88 4.30 4.36
C PHE A 180 1.10 5.82 4.49
N ASN A 181 1.84 6.43 3.56
CA ASN A 181 2.13 7.87 3.55
C ASN A 181 0.86 8.72 3.72
N SER A 182 -0.22 8.29 3.07
CA SER A 182 -1.55 8.91 3.11
C SER A 182 -2.15 9.03 4.51
N ARG A 183 -1.90 8.05 5.37
CA ARG A 183 -2.44 8.01 6.74
C ARG A 183 -1.76 9.03 7.63
N ILE A 184 -0.48 9.31 7.39
CA ILE A 184 0.29 10.29 8.15
C ILE A 184 -0.07 11.71 7.73
N THR A 185 -0.12 11.99 6.43
CA THR A 185 -0.50 13.32 5.93
C THR A 185 -1.92 13.68 6.37
N ALA A 186 -2.88 12.75 6.24
CA ALA A 186 -4.25 12.96 6.69
C ALA A 186 -4.35 13.17 8.21
N SER A 187 -3.54 12.46 9.01
CA SER A 187 -3.49 12.65 10.47
C SER A 187 -2.97 14.05 10.82
N ASN A 188 -1.88 14.49 10.19
CA ASN A 188 -1.29 15.81 10.46
C ASN A 188 -2.23 16.95 10.06
N GLU A 189 -2.97 16.80 8.96
CA GLU A 189 -3.93 17.81 8.50
C GLU A 189 -5.21 17.87 9.34
N ASN A 190 -5.80 16.71 9.63
CA ASN A 190 -7.16 16.66 10.20
C ASN A 190 -7.18 16.53 11.72
N ASP A 191 -6.16 15.90 12.30
CA ASP A 191 -6.12 15.58 13.73
C ASP A 191 -5.09 16.44 14.49
N GLY A 192 -4.36 17.31 13.79
CA GLY A 192 -3.34 18.19 14.39
C GLY A 192 -2.13 17.44 14.96
N THR A 193 -1.89 16.19 14.52
CA THR A 193 -0.68 15.44 14.90
C THR A 193 0.56 16.04 14.25
N ASN A 194 1.74 15.68 14.77
CA ASN A 194 3.02 16.06 14.18
C ASN A 194 3.86 14.80 13.94
N PHE A 195 3.43 13.98 12.99
CA PHE A 195 4.13 12.77 12.59
C PHE A 195 5.06 13.05 11.40
N GLY A 196 6.29 12.54 11.48
CA GLY A 196 7.26 12.60 10.39
C GLY A 196 7.17 11.38 9.48
N ILE A 197 7.57 11.56 8.23
CA ILE A 197 7.67 10.51 7.20
C ILE A 197 9.13 10.41 6.76
N VAL A 198 9.67 9.19 6.74
CA VAL A 198 10.95 8.87 6.10
C VAL A 198 10.65 8.17 4.77
N TRP A 199 10.96 8.85 3.67
CA TRP A 199 10.77 8.36 2.30
C TRP A 199 11.89 7.44 1.83
N ASN A 200 13.08 7.56 2.42
CA ASN A 200 14.27 6.81 2.05
C ASN A 200 14.04 5.30 2.20
N GLY A 201 14.13 4.57 1.09
CA GLY A 201 13.85 3.14 0.99
C GLY A 201 12.36 2.78 1.08
N SER A 202 11.44 3.74 1.07
CA SER A 202 10.01 3.45 1.12
C SER A 202 9.58 2.62 -0.08
N ILE A 203 8.60 1.73 0.12
CA ILE A 203 8.15 0.82 -0.94
C ILE A 203 6.94 1.46 -1.59
N PHE A 204 6.98 1.73 -2.89
CA PHE A 204 5.85 2.28 -3.61
C PHE A 204 5.11 1.18 -4.38
N THR A 205 3.79 1.23 -4.32
CA THR A 205 2.89 0.30 -5.00
C THR A 205 1.62 1.03 -5.44
N MET A 206 0.69 0.28 -6.02
CA MET A 206 -0.55 0.81 -6.56
C MET A 206 -1.73 -0.08 -6.18
N ASP A 207 -2.80 0.55 -5.71
CA ASP A 207 -4.11 -0.10 -5.63
C ASP A 207 -4.84 0.04 -6.96
N SER A 208 -5.64 -0.96 -7.32
CA SER A 208 -6.41 -0.97 -8.56
C SER A 208 -7.90 -1.13 -8.29
N TRP A 209 -8.71 -0.48 -9.12
CA TRP A 209 -10.12 -0.80 -9.26
C TRP A 209 -10.30 -2.07 -10.09
N VAL A 210 -11.08 -2.99 -9.57
CA VAL A 210 -11.56 -4.20 -10.27
C VAL A 210 -13.08 -4.26 -10.21
N VAL A 211 -13.68 -4.96 -11.17
CA VAL A 211 -15.13 -5.21 -11.20
C VAL A 211 -15.36 -6.70 -10.91
N MET A 212 -16.19 -7.01 -9.93
CA MET A 212 -16.46 -8.40 -9.52
C MET A 212 -17.16 -9.17 -10.64
N LYS A 213 -16.72 -10.41 -10.89
CA LYS A 213 -17.30 -11.27 -11.93
C LYS A 213 -18.79 -11.49 -11.69
N GLY A 214 -19.60 -11.36 -12.75
CA GLY A 214 -21.03 -11.62 -12.71
C GLY A 214 -21.87 -10.57 -11.98
N THR A 215 -21.31 -9.39 -11.66
CA THR A 215 -22.10 -8.27 -11.14
C THR A 215 -23.27 -7.93 -12.08
N PRO A 216 -24.49 -7.70 -11.55
CA PRO A 216 -25.61 -7.20 -12.35
C PRO A 216 -25.47 -5.71 -12.72
N MET A 217 -24.48 -5.01 -12.14
CA MET A 217 -24.24 -3.57 -12.25
C MET A 217 -23.00 -3.24 -13.11
N LEU A 218 -22.65 -4.09 -14.08
CA LEU A 218 -21.41 -3.95 -14.86
C LEU A 218 -21.30 -2.58 -15.55
N ALA A 219 -22.36 -2.10 -16.20
CA ALA A 219 -22.33 -0.83 -16.91
C ALA A 219 -22.16 0.37 -15.96
N GLU A 220 -22.81 0.32 -14.80
CA GLU A 220 -22.72 1.31 -13.74
C GLU A 220 -21.34 1.29 -13.06
N SER A 221 -20.78 0.11 -12.85
CA SER A 221 -19.44 -0.11 -12.31
C SER A 221 -18.37 0.53 -13.19
N LEU A 222 -18.44 0.30 -14.51
CA LEU A 222 -17.52 0.92 -15.47
C LEU A 222 -17.68 2.45 -15.52
N LYS A 223 -18.91 2.97 -15.43
CA LYS A 223 -19.14 4.43 -15.33
C LYS A 223 -18.56 5.01 -14.05
N LEU A 224 -18.66 4.29 -12.93
CA LEU A 224 -18.09 4.72 -11.66
C LEU A 224 -16.56 4.76 -11.75
N ILE A 225 -15.92 3.72 -12.30
CA ILE A 225 -14.47 3.69 -12.51
C ILE A 225 -14.02 4.80 -13.47
N GLU A 226 -14.73 5.02 -14.58
CA GLU A 226 -14.44 6.12 -15.50
C GLU A 226 -14.44 7.47 -14.77
N PHE A 227 -15.49 7.74 -13.98
CA PHE A 227 -15.62 8.96 -13.19
C PHE A 227 -14.47 9.11 -12.19
N MET A 228 -14.22 8.10 -11.36
CA MET A 228 -13.19 8.12 -10.30
C MET A 228 -11.77 8.26 -10.86
N THR A 229 -11.55 7.91 -12.13
CA THR A 229 -10.24 7.96 -12.79
C THR A 229 -10.04 9.17 -13.70
N ARG A 230 -11.00 10.12 -13.74
CA ARG A 230 -10.80 11.41 -14.42
C ARG A 230 -9.72 12.24 -13.71
N ALA A 231 -9.02 13.07 -14.48
CA ALA A 231 -7.88 13.86 -13.99
C ALA A 231 -8.26 14.74 -12.79
N LYS A 232 -9.36 15.48 -12.94
CA LYS A 232 -9.94 16.33 -11.89
C LYS A 232 -10.31 15.55 -10.63
N GLU A 233 -10.94 14.39 -10.77
CA GLU A 233 -11.41 13.62 -9.61
C GLU A 233 -10.23 13.02 -8.84
N GLN A 234 -9.21 12.51 -9.55
CA GLN A 234 -7.97 12.07 -8.88
C GLN A 234 -7.19 13.22 -8.25
N ALA A 235 -7.14 14.39 -8.89
CA ALA A 235 -6.52 15.58 -8.31
C ALA A 235 -7.26 16.06 -7.04
N ALA A 236 -8.58 15.92 -7.01
CA ALA A 236 -9.42 16.29 -5.86
C ALA A 236 -9.24 15.37 -4.64
N ILE A 237 -8.70 14.16 -4.83
CA ILE A 237 -8.40 13.21 -3.75
C ILE A 237 -7.11 13.59 -3.00
N VAL A 238 -6.11 14.18 -3.68
CA VAL A 238 -4.80 14.53 -3.09
C VAL A 238 -4.89 15.40 -1.82
N PRO A 239 -5.71 16.47 -1.77
CA PRO A 239 -5.93 17.23 -0.54
C PRO A 239 -6.37 16.38 0.65
N LEU A 240 -7.03 15.24 0.42
CA LEU A 240 -7.62 14.40 1.47
C LEU A 240 -6.67 13.32 1.97
N ASN A 241 -5.84 12.75 1.09
CA ASN A 241 -5.06 11.55 1.43
C ASN A 241 -3.65 11.50 0.81
N ARG A 242 -3.17 12.53 0.10
CA ARG A 242 -1.82 12.58 -0.52
C ARG A 242 -1.39 11.31 -1.28
N THR A 243 -2.32 10.58 -1.85
CA THR A 243 -2.00 9.49 -2.78
C THR A 243 -1.63 10.05 -4.14
N GLY A 244 -0.72 9.39 -4.85
CA GLY A 244 -0.38 9.74 -6.22
C GLY A 244 -1.48 9.34 -7.20
N PRO A 245 -1.82 10.20 -8.18
CA PRO A 245 -2.77 9.84 -9.22
C PRO A 245 -2.17 8.83 -10.21
N THR A 246 -3.03 8.00 -10.80
CA THR A 246 -2.70 7.10 -11.92
C THR A 246 -3.04 7.71 -13.28
N ASN A 247 -3.87 8.76 -13.31
CA ASN A 247 -4.16 9.56 -14.49
C ASN A 247 -3.00 10.53 -14.78
N LYS A 248 -2.44 10.46 -15.99
CA LYS A 248 -1.24 11.23 -16.38
C LYS A 248 -1.45 12.74 -16.37
N SER A 249 -2.70 13.20 -16.51
CA SER A 249 -3.04 14.63 -16.56
C SER A 249 -3.41 15.21 -15.19
N ALA A 250 -3.65 14.38 -14.18
CA ALA A 250 -4.08 14.84 -12.86
C ALA A 250 -3.06 15.73 -12.15
N ILE A 251 -1.76 15.49 -12.35
CA ILE A 251 -0.68 16.27 -11.71
C ILE A 251 -0.82 17.78 -11.98
N ALA A 252 -1.26 18.16 -13.18
CA ALA A 252 -1.44 19.56 -13.55
C ALA A 252 -2.59 20.25 -12.80
N GLU A 253 -3.53 19.48 -12.25
CA GLU A 253 -4.67 19.99 -11.48
C GLU A 253 -4.43 20.00 -9.96
N ILE A 254 -3.32 19.42 -9.49
CA ILE A 254 -2.99 19.33 -8.07
C ILE A 254 -2.38 20.66 -7.58
N PRO A 255 -2.89 21.25 -6.49
CA PRO A 255 -2.28 22.42 -5.88
C PRO A 255 -0.82 22.17 -5.49
N SER A 256 0.08 23.09 -5.86
CA SER A 256 1.53 22.93 -5.71
C SER A 256 2.01 22.61 -4.29
N ARG A 257 1.29 23.12 -3.27
CA ARG A 257 1.59 22.86 -1.85
C ARG A 257 1.54 21.38 -1.46
N TYR A 258 0.87 20.54 -2.25
CA TYR A 258 0.72 19.11 -1.98
C TYR A 258 1.71 18.24 -2.73
N LEU A 259 2.36 18.78 -3.77
CA LEU A 259 3.22 18.00 -4.66
C LEU A 259 4.45 17.41 -3.96
N ALA A 260 4.93 18.03 -2.88
CA ALA A 260 6.08 17.52 -2.11
C ALA A 260 5.76 16.23 -1.32
N ASP A 261 4.49 16.02 -0.97
CA ASP A 261 4.05 14.88 -0.15
C ASP A 261 3.63 13.67 -1.00
N LEU A 262 3.71 13.79 -2.34
CA LEU A 262 3.24 12.75 -3.24
C LEU A 262 4.32 11.68 -3.49
N PRO A 263 3.91 10.40 -3.61
CA PRO A 263 4.74 9.32 -4.16
C PRO A 263 5.43 9.67 -5.47
N SER A 264 4.72 10.36 -6.36
CA SER A 264 5.19 10.74 -7.69
C SER A 264 6.11 11.96 -7.71
N ASN A 265 6.35 12.60 -6.56
CA ASN A 265 7.38 13.63 -6.48
C ASN A 265 8.74 13.01 -6.81
N ARG A 266 9.52 13.67 -7.67
CA ARG A 266 10.82 13.18 -8.09
C ARG A 266 11.74 12.84 -6.91
N ALA A 267 11.80 13.68 -5.89
CA ALA A 267 12.67 13.45 -4.74
C ALA A 267 12.25 12.23 -3.91
N ASN A 268 10.94 11.98 -3.81
CA ASN A 268 10.41 10.81 -3.09
C ASN A 268 10.60 9.55 -3.94
N LEU A 269 10.31 9.61 -5.23
CA LEU A 269 10.43 8.48 -6.15
C LEU A 269 11.88 8.00 -6.30
N GLU A 270 12.86 8.91 -6.39
CA GLU A 270 14.28 8.57 -6.53
C GLU A 270 14.84 7.78 -5.34
N VAL A 271 14.21 7.90 -4.16
CA VAL A 271 14.62 7.18 -2.94
C VAL A 271 13.68 6.04 -2.57
N SER A 272 12.65 5.78 -3.38
CA SER A 272 11.69 4.70 -3.17
C SER A 272 12.05 3.45 -3.96
N VAL A 273 11.53 2.30 -3.53
CA VAL A 273 11.70 1.01 -4.20
C VAL A 273 10.34 0.54 -4.72
N PRO A 274 10.21 0.11 -5.99
CA PRO A 274 8.96 -0.46 -6.46
C PRO A 274 8.64 -1.74 -5.71
N ASP A 275 7.36 -1.98 -5.44
CA ASP A 275 6.84 -3.31 -5.13
C ASP A 275 7.05 -4.25 -6.33
N ASP A 276 7.18 -5.56 -6.07
CA ASP A 276 7.25 -6.60 -7.11
C ASP A 276 6.05 -7.54 -6.98
N PRO A 277 4.94 -7.25 -7.68
CA PRO A 277 3.75 -8.07 -7.62
C PRO A 277 4.00 -9.52 -8.07
N GLU A 278 4.88 -9.77 -9.03
CA GLU A 278 5.14 -11.13 -9.53
C GLU A 278 5.84 -11.97 -8.47
N PHE A 279 6.83 -11.39 -7.79
CA PHE A 279 7.45 -12.05 -6.63
C PHE A 279 6.41 -12.42 -5.58
N TRP A 280 5.52 -11.49 -5.23
CA TRP A 280 4.50 -11.75 -4.21
C TRP A 280 3.47 -12.77 -4.67
N ILE A 281 3.03 -12.76 -5.92
CA ILE A 281 2.12 -13.78 -6.46
C ILE A 281 2.72 -15.18 -6.29
N ASP A 282 4.01 -15.34 -6.63
CA ASP A 282 4.68 -16.65 -6.59
C ASP A 282 5.00 -17.14 -5.17
N ASN A 283 5.18 -16.23 -4.20
CA ASN A 283 5.78 -16.56 -2.89
C ASN A 283 4.89 -16.22 -1.68
N PHE A 284 3.77 -15.51 -1.85
CA PHE A 284 3.02 -14.96 -0.72
C PHE A 284 2.52 -16.02 0.25
N ASP A 285 1.92 -17.11 -0.24
CA ASP A 285 1.30 -18.13 0.64
C ASP A 285 2.35 -18.78 1.56
N ASP A 286 3.48 -19.24 1.01
CA ASP A 286 4.58 -19.86 1.75
C ASP A 286 5.22 -18.88 2.75
N LEU A 287 5.47 -17.63 2.32
CA LEU A 287 6.04 -16.60 3.18
C LEU A 287 5.07 -16.18 4.28
N ASN A 288 3.77 -16.18 4.00
CA ASN A 288 2.74 -15.81 4.96
C ASN A 288 2.53 -16.90 6.01
N GLU A 289 2.62 -18.17 5.63
CA GLU A 289 2.67 -19.30 6.58
C GLU A 289 3.89 -19.16 7.51
N ARG A 290 5.08 -18.95 6.93
CA ARG A 290 6.32 -18.73 7.70
C ARG A 290 6.23 -17.53 8.63
N TRP A 291 5.73 -16.39 8.13
CA TRP A 291 5.52 -15.19 8.94
C TRP A 291 4.57 -15.45 10.10
N SER A 292 3.44 -16.12 9.86
CA SER A 292 2.45 -16.43 10.89
C SER A 292 3.04 -17.31 11.99
N ALA A 293 3.83 -18.34 11.62
CA ALA A 293 4.55 -19.17 12.58
C ALA A 293 5.62 -18.38 13.35
N TRP A 294 6.36 -17.50 12.68
CA TRP A 294 7.38 -16.67 13.31
C TRP A 294 6.77 -15.65 14.28
N ALA A 295 5.74 -14.92 13.87
CA ALA A 295 5.09 -13.87 14.67
C ALA A 295 4.27 -14.43 15.85
N GLY A 296 3.75 -15.66 15.73
CA GLY A 296 3.02 -16.34 16.81
C GLY A 296 3.90 -16.83 17.97
N ASN A 297 5.21 -16.97 17.74
CA ASN A 297 6.18 -17.48 18.71
C ASN A 297 6.94 -16.33 19.40
N ASN A 298 6.26 -15.56 20.25
CA ASN A 298 6.87 -14.57 21.14
C ASN A 298 7.26 -15.17 22.49
#